data_AF-A0A3D5ND40-F1
#
_entry.id   AF-A0A3D5ND40-F1
#
_cell.length_a   1.000
_cell.length_b   1.000
_cell.length_c   1.000
_cell.angle_alpha   90.00
_cell.angle_beta   90.00
_cell.angle_gamma   90.00
#
_symmetry.space_group_name_H-M   'P 1'
#
loop_
_entity.id
_entity.type
_entity.pdbx_description
1 polymer ?
#
loop_
_entity_poly.entity_id
_entity_poly.type
_entity_poly.pdbx_seq_one_letter_code
_entity_poly.pdbx_strand_id
1 'polypeptide(L)'
;MRRGLAVFVVFLPALLAACAQGTRPVGDLATLSCDAQLAYIDALVAQNGVRNASASPVAGFAYLRANRNSVLLARQLDEDGDGQVDQPDRWRDFIAQTRGLDRDARQSEMANLPVASGISFDQIEACASTMAASLMPDQYPVLSAAVFVPDDYLDFQRIAGLYPITAFAAYFGYEGWKQENFASFEQR
;
A
#
# COMPACT_ATOMS: atom_id res chain seq x y z
N MET A 1 38.67 -36.44 -19.98
CA MET A 1 38.10 -35.29 -19.22
C MET A 1 36.57 -35.44 -19.21
N ARG A 2 36.02 -36.08 -18.18
CA ARG A 2 34.58 -36.40 -18.03
C ARG A 2 34.20 -36.08 -16.58
N ARG A 3 34.10 -34.79 -16.25
CA ARG A 3 33.72 -34.29 -14.91
C ARG A 3 32.90 -32.99 -15.01
N GLY A 4 32.02 -32.89 -16.00
CA GLY A 4 31.20 -31.69 -16.22
C GLY A 4 29.68 -31.91 -16.13
N LEU A 5 29.20 -33.14 -16.31
CA LEU A 5 27.77 -33.39 -16.49
C LEU A 5 27.03 -33.84 -15.21
N ALA A 6 27.75 -34.22 -14.16
CA ALA A 6 27.13 -34.82 -12.97
C ALA A 6 26.66 -33.80 -11.92
N VAL A 7 27.11 -32.54 -12.00
CA VAL A 7 26.73 -31.49 -11.03
C VAL A 7 25.36 -30.88 -11.36
N PHE A 8 24.93 -30.93 -12.63
CA PHE A 8 23.69 -30.30 -13.08
C PHE A 8 22.42 -31.13 -12.79
N VAL A 9 22.56 -32.42 -12.50
CA VAL A 9 21.42 -33.34 -12.31
C VAL A 9 20.92 -33.37 -10.86
N VAL A 10 21.69 -32.86 -9.90
CA VAL A 10 21.34 -32.93 -8.47
C VAL A 10 20.64 -31.67 -7.95
N PHE A 11 20.67 -30.55 -8.68
CA PHE A 11 20.05 -29.29 -8.24
C PHE A 11 18.56 -29.15 -8.59
N LEU A 12 18.04 -29.95 -9.54
CA LEU A 12 16.65 -29.82 -10.01
C LEU A 12 15.59 -30.42 -9.07
N PRO A 13 15.81 -31.51 -8.29
CA PRO A 13 14.79 -32.02 -7.38
C PRO A 13 14.72 -31.28 -6.02
N ALA A 14 15.70 -30.43 -5.68
CA ALA A 14 15.70 -29.68 -4.42
C ALA A 14 14.77 -28.45 -4.42
N LEU A 15 14.35 -27.97 -5.59
CA LEU A 15 13.48 -26.79 -5.74
C LEU A 15 11.98 -27.11 -5.56
N LEU A 16 11.60 -28.40 -5.51
CA LEU A 16 10.19 -28.82 -5.37
C LEU A 16 9.78 -29.17 -3.92
N ALA A 17 10.71 -29.17 -2.97
CA ALA A 17 10.42 -29.50 -1.57
C ALA A 17 10.02 -28.29 -0.71
N ALA A 18 10.04 -27.07 -1.26
CA ALA A 18 9.84 -25.84 -0.49
C ALA A 18 8.36 -25.46 -0.25
N CYS A 19 7.38 -26.16 -0.84
CA CYS A 19 5.95 -25.85 -0.66
C CYS A 19 5.29 -26.64 0.49
N ALA A 20 6.02 -27.47 1.23
CA ALA A 20 5.50 -28.19 2.39
C ALA A 20 5.71 -27.39 3.68
N GLN A 21 5.31 -26.12 3.70
CA GLN A 21 5.23 -25.36 4.95
C GLN A 21 3.97 -25.86 5.69
N GLY A 22 4.18 -26.79 6.61
CA GLY A 22 3.11 -27.39 7.41
C GLY A 22 2.24 -26.32 8.06
N THR A 23 0.92 -26.50 7.95
CA THR A 23 -0.07 -25.73 8.70
C THR A 23 0.26 -25.84 10.17
N ARG A 24 0.83 -24.78 10.75
CA ARG A 24 0.98 -24.69 12.20
C ARG A 24 -0.42 -24.86 12.80
N PRO A 25 -0.59 -25.69 13.84
CA PRO A 25 -1.85 -25.73 14.55
C PRO A 25 -2.13 -24.32 15.03
N VAL A 26 -3.21 -23.78 14.50
CA VAL A 26 -3.66 -22.43 14.76
C VAL A 26 -4.15 -22.46 16.21
N GLY A 27 -3.29 -22.07 17.16
CA GLY A 27 -3.78 -21.65 18.47
C GLY A 27 -4.84 -20.57 18.24
N ASP A 28 -5.85 -20.49 19.10
CA ASP A 28 -7.03 -19.63 18.90
C ASP A 28 -6.59 -18.23 18.44
N LEU A 29 -6.76 -17.93 17.15
CA LEU A 29 -6.30 -16.67 16.54
C LEU A 29 -6.92 -15.46 17.25
N ALA A 30 -8.07 -15.66 17.89
CA ALA A 30 -8.74 -14.64 18.67
C ALA A 30 -8.02 -14.28 19.97
N THR A 31 -7.08 -15.10 20.44
CA THR A 31 -6.26 -14.83 21.63
C THR A 31 -4.96 -14.09 21.33
N LEU A 32 -4.62 -13.91 20.04
CA LEU A 32 -3.45 -13.16 19.63
C LEU A 32 -3.60 -11.66 19.95
N SER A 33 -2.49 -10.96 20.16
CA SER A 33 -2.49 -9.49 20.26
C SER A 33 -2.98 -8.86 18.95
N CYS A 34 -3.50 -7.63 19.01
CA CYS A 34 -3.98 -6.93 17.82
C CYS A 34 -2.93 -6.81 16.71
N ASP A 35 -1.68 -6.49 17.07
CA ASP A 35 -0.55 -6.50 16.12
C ASP A 35 -0.37 -7.86 15.44
N ALA A 36 -0.45 -8.95 16.20
CA ALA A 36 -0.27 -10.29 15.67
C ALA A 36 -1.44 -10.71 14.77
N GLN A 37 -2.67 -10.29 15.09
CA GLN A 37 -3.84 -10.54 14.24
C GLN A 37 -3.72 -9.78 12.90
N LEU A 38 -3.34 -8.50 12.93
CA LEU A 38 -3.12 -7.69 11.72
C LEU A 38 -1.99 -8.29 10.86
N ALA A 39 -0.85 -8.62 11.47
CA ALA A 39 0.27 -9.22 10.78
C ALA A 39 -0.07 -10.57 10.14
N TYR A 40 -0.89 -11.39 10.82
CA TYR A 40 -1.38 -12.65 10.27
C TYR A 40 -2.24 -12.44 9.02
N ILE A 41 -3.21 -11.52 9.07
CA ILE A 41 -4.04 -11.19 7.90
C ILE A 41 -3.19 -10.62 6.78
N ASP A 42 -2.26 -9.72 7.06
CA ASP A 42 -1.39 -9.13 6.05
C ASP A 42 -0.51 -10.16 5.36
N ALA A 43 0.00 -11.16 6.12
CA ALA A 43 0.73 -12.27 5.55
C ALA A 43 -0.17 -13.16 4.68
N LEU A 44 -1.41 -13.40 5.09
CA LEU A 44 -2.35 -14.21 4.33
C LEU A 44 -2.77 -13.52 3.02
N VAL A 45 -3.03 -12.22 3.06
CA VAL A 45 -3.33 -11.39 1.89
C VAL A 45 -2.16 -11.39 0.90
N ALA A 46 -0.92 -11.22 1.41
CA ALA A 46 0.28 -11.25 0.58
C ALA A 46 0.51 -12.61 -0.08
N GLN A 47 0.36 -13.71 0.68
CA GLN A 47 0.53 -15.07 0.17
C GLN A 47 -0.46 -15.42 -0.95
N ASN A 48 -1.68 -14.87 -0.89
CA ASN A 48 -2.71 -15.12 -1.89
C ASN A 48 -2.75 -14.07 -3.02
N GLY A 49 -1.92 -13.03 -2.95
CA GLY A 49 -1.87 -11.99 -3.98
C GLY A 49 -3.16 -11.16 -4.11
N VAL A 50 -3.94 -11.04 -3.02
CA VAL A 50 -5.26 -10.36 -3.04
C VAL A 50 -5.21 -8.93 -2.50
N ARG A 51 -4.01 -8.34 -2.42
CA ARG A 51 -3.78 -6.99 -1.88
C ARG A 51 -4.54 -5.94 -2.69
N ASN A 52 -5.19 -5.00 -2.00
CA ASN A 52 -5.84 -3.86 -2.62
C ASN A 52 -4.78 -2.86 -3.12
N ALA A 53 -4.78 -2.53 -4.41
CA ALA A 53 -3.80 -1.65 -5.04
C ALA A 53 -4.06 -0.15 -4.84
N SER A 54 -5.24 0.24 -4.35
CA SER A 54 -5.61 1.66 -4.22
C SER A 54 -5.04 2.34 -2.97
N ALA A 55 -4.58 1.57 -1.98
CA ALA A 55 -4.08 2.07 -0.71
C ALA A 55 -2.89 1.22 -0.22
N SER A 56 -1.78 1.89 0.07
CA SER A 56 -0.52 1.29 0.50
C SER A 56 -0.43 1.18 2.03
N PRO A 57 0.09 0.08 2.60
CA PRO A 57 0.39 -0.03 4.03
C PRO A 57 1.34 1.08 4.52
N VAL A 58 1.07 1.64 5.69
CA VAL A 58 1.99 2.57 6.36
C VAL A 58 2.96 1.78 7.22
N ALA A 59 4.26 1.92 6.97
CA ALA A 59 5.29 1.15 7.67
C ALA A 59 5.29 1.47 9.18
N GLY A 60 5.26 0.44 10.04
CA GLY A 60 5.17 0.60 11.50
C GLY A 60 3.77 0.91 12.03
N PHE A 61 2.80 1.14 11.16
CA PHE A 61 1.40 1.40 11.50
C PHE A 61 0.50 0.46 10.69
N ALA A 62 0.50 -0.84 11.02
CA ALA A 62 -0.21 -1.89 10.27
C ALA A 62 -1.74 -1.68 10.19
N TYR A 63 -2.26 -0.82 11.05
CA TYR A 63 -3.64 -0.35 11.13
C TYR A 63 -3.80 1.02 10.44
N LEU A 64 -2.97 1.40 9.48
CA LEU A 64 -3.15 2.58 8.64
C LEU A 64 -2.74 2.28 7.21
N ARG A 65 -3.40 2.94 6.27
CA ARG A 65 -2.98 2.98 4.86
C ARG A 65 -2.99 4.38 4.31
N ALA A 66 -2.18 4.59 3.29
CA ALA A 66 -2.01 5.85 2.62
C ALA A 66 -2.24 5.73 1.12
N ASN A 67 -2.75 6.80 0.55
CA ASN A 67 -2.70 7.05 -0.88
C ASN A 67 -2.05 8.42 -1.14
N ARG A 68 -1.99 8.83 -2.41
CA ARG A 68 -1.31 10.09 -2.79
C ARG A 68 -1.93 11.31 -2.10
N ASN A 69 -3.23 11.29 -1.81
CA ASN A 69 -3.90 12.36 -1.07
C ASN A 69 -3.50 12.37 0.41
N SER A 70 -3.27 11.20 1.01
CA SER A 70 -2.76 11.11 2.39
C SER A 70 -1.36 11.71 2.53
N VAL A 71 -0.49 11.52 1.53
CA VAL A 71 0.84 12.15 1.50
C VAL A 71 0.74 13.68 1.46
N LEU A 72 -0.19 14.21 0.66
CA LEU A 72 -0.42 15.65 0.59
C LEU A 72 -1.01 16.19 1.90
N LEU A 73 -1.95 15.47 2.51
CA LEU A 73 -2.56 15.86 3.78
C LEU A 73 -1.53 15.86 4.91
N ALA A 74 -0.65 14.85 4.99
CA ALA A 74 0.41 14.78 5.99
C ALA A 74 1.33 16.01 5.96
N ARG A 75 1.61 16.55 4.76
CA ARG A 75 2.43 17.77 4.60
C ARG A 75 1.70 19.05 5.04
N GLN A 76 0.37 19.05 5.09
CA GLN A 76 -0.44 20.20 5.52
C GLN A 76 -0.69 20.21 7.04
N LEU A 77 -0.20 19.20 7.76
CA LEU A 77 -0.27 19.15 9.22
C LEU A 77 0.82 19.99 9.89
N ASP A 78 1.92 20.24 9.18
CA ASP A 78 3.13 20.94 9.61
C ASP A 78 3.47 21.98 8.53
N GLU A 79 2.66 23.05 8.46
CA GLU A 79 2.78 24.11 7.46
C GLU A 79 4.03 24.98 7.70
N ASP A 80 4.47 25.11 8.95
CA ASP A 80 5.65 25.89 9.33
C ASP A 80 6.97 25.10 9.30
N GLY A 81 6.91 23.76 9.27
CA GLY A 81 8.04 22.85 9.13
C GLY A 81 8.81 22.61 10.43
N ASP A 82 8.21 22.86 11.59
CA ASP A 82 8.83 22.67 12.91
C ASP A 82 8.74 21.22 13.42
N GLY A 83 8.06 20.34 12.68
CA GLY A 83 7.86 18.93 13.03
C GLY A 83 6.75 18.70 14.05
N GLN A 84 5.89 19.69 14.29
CA GLN A 84 4.70 19.58 15.12
C GLN A 84 3.44 19.71 14.26
N VAL A 85 2.31 19.33 14.85
CA VAL A 85 1.01 19.51 14.21
C VAL A 85 0.48 20.90 14.55
N ASP A 86 0.30 21.76 13.55
CA ASP A 86 -0.24 23.12 13.71
C ASP A 86 -1.69 23.13 14.21
N GLN A 87 -2.49 22.16 13.72
CA GLN A 87 -3.93 22.10 13.96
C GLN A 87 -4.34 20.69 14.42
N PRO A 88 -4.57 20.48 15.73
CA PRO A 88 -4.95 19.18 16.28
C PRO A 88 -6.23 18.55 15.67
N ASP A 89 -7.13 19.38 15.14
CA ASP A 89 -8.32 18.88 14.43
C ASP A 89 -7.94 18.18 13.11
N ARG A 90 -6.98 18.75 12.36
CA ARG A 90 -6.48 18.13 11.12
C ARG A 90 -5.74 16.83 11.36
N TRP A 91 -5.08 16.68 12.52
CA TRP A 91 -4.52 15.39 12.93
C TRP A 91 -5.59 14.30 12.99
N ARG A 92 -6.73 14.58 13.66
CA ARG A 92 -7.81 13.59 13.75
C ARG A 92 -8.37 13.24 12.38
N ASP A 93 -8.54 14.23 11.50
CA ASP A 93 -9.01 14.00 10.12
C ASP A 93 -8.03 13.16 9.30
N PHE A 94 -6.73 13.39 9.48
CA PHE A 94 -5.68 12.59 8.86
C PHE A 94 -5.67 11.13 9.34
N ILE A 95 -5.78 10.90 10.65
CA ILE A 95 -5.91 9.55 11.21
C ILE A 95 -7.20 8.88 10.71
N ALA A 96 -8.33 9.61 10.70
CA ALA A 96 -9.60 9.09 10.21
C ALA A 96 -9.53 8.71 8.72
N GLN A 97 -8.90 9.53 7.89
CA GLN A 97 -8.71 9.25 6.46
C GLN A 97 -7.86 7.98 6.26
N THR A 98 -6.70 7.90 6.89
CA THR A 98 -5.75 6.78 6.72
C THR A 98 -6.26 5.46 7.31
N ARG A 99 -7.06 5.54 8.38
CA ARG A 99 -7.83 4.42 8.95
C ARG A 99 -8.96 3.98 8.01
N GLY A 100 -9.70 4.92 7.42
CA GLY A 100 -10.73 4.63 6.42
C GLY A 100 -10.18 3.89 5.21
N LEU A 101 -9.02 4.33 4.69
CA LEU A 101 -8.34 3.65 3.58
C LEU A 101 -7.96 2.20 3.91
N ASP A 102 -7.45 1.93 5.10
CA ASP A 102 -7.13 0.56 5.49
C ASP A 102 -8.39 -0.28 5.74
N ARG A 103 -9.47 0.30 6.29
CA ARG A 103 -10.73 -0.42 6.50
C ARG A 103 -11.28 -0.93 5.17
N ASP A 104 -11.41 -0.02 4.19
CA ASP A 104 -11.97 -0.34 2.88
C ASP A 104 -11.08 -1.35 2.13
N ALA A 105 -9.76 -1.14 2.17
CA ALA A 105 -8.80 -2.06 1.58
C ALA A 105 -8.90 -3.44 2.21
N ARG A 106 -8.88 -3.53 3.54
CA ARG A 106 -8.88 -4.78 4.29
C ARG A 106 -10.19 -5.56 4.15
N GLN A 107 -11.31 -4.86 4.08
CA GLN A 107 -12.60 -5.47 3.81
C GLN A 107 -12.58 -6.21 2.46
N SER A 108 -12.11 -5.52 1.41
CA SER A 108 -12.00 -6.13 0.08
C SER A 108 -10.97 -7.27 0.03
N GLU A 109 -9.84 -7.12 0.72
CA GLU A 109 -8.79 -8.15 0.77
C GLU A 109 -9.25 -9.43 1.46
N MET A 110 -9.91 -9.30 2.61
CA MET A 110 -10.44 -10.45 3.34
C MET A 110 -11.58 -11.13 2.57
N ALA A 111 -12.42 -10.36 1.87
CA ALA A 111 -13.47 -10.91 1.01
C ALA A 111 -12.91 -11.69 -0.19
N ASN A 112 -11.72 -11.33 -0.66
CA ASN A 112 -11.06 -11.98 -1.80
C ASN A 112 -10.19 -13.20 -1.42
N LEU A 113 -10.05 -13.52 -0.12
CA LEU A 113 -9.26 -14.68 0.31
C LEU A 113 -9.89 -15.99 -0.17
N PRO A 114 -9.10 -16.92 -0.73
CA PRO A 114 -9.62 -18.21 -1.21
C PRO A 114 -10.01 -19.17 -0.08
N VAL A 115 -9.52 -18.92 1.14
CA VAL A 115 -9.83 -19.67 2.35
C VAL A 115 -10.19 -18.71 3.48
N ALA A 116 -11.09 -19.14 4.35
CA ALA A 116 -11.43 -18.37 5.54
C ALA A 116 -10.17 -18.14 6.39
N SER A 117 -9.91 -16.89 6.77
CA SER A 117 -8.77 -16.51 7.59
C SER A 117 -8.81 -17.08 9.02
N GLY A 118 -10.00 -17.47 9.50
CA GLY A 118 -10.24 -17.85 10.90
C GLY A 118 -10.38 -16.65 11.86
N ILE A 119 -10.32 -15.41 11.35
CA ILE A 119 -10.58 -14.18 12.10
C ILE A 119 -11.61 -13.35 11.32
N SER A 120 -12.66 -12.88 11.98
CA SER A 120 -13.68 -12.04 11.32
C SER A 120 -13.11 -10.66 10.97
N PHE A 121 -13.70 -10.02 9.95
CA PHE A 121 -13.37 -8.64 9.61
C PHE A 121 -13.64 -7.69 10.78
N ASP A 122 -14.78 -7.84 11.45
CA ASP A 122 -15.18 -6.98 12.59
C ASP A 122 -14.17 -7.04 13.74
N GLN A 123 -13.61 -8.23 14.01
CA GLN A 123 -12.58 -8.39 15.03
C GLN A 123 -11.29 -7.66 14.66
N ILE A 124 -10.85 -7.78 13.40
CA ILE A 124 -9.67 -7.06 12.90
C ILE A 124 -9.90 -5.55 12.91
N GLU A 125 -11.08 -5.09 12.50
CA GLU A 125 -11.41 -3.67 12.47
C GLU A 125 -11.51 -3.08 13.89
N ALA A 126 -12.00 -3.84 14.86
CA ALA A 126 -11.96 -3.43 16.28
C ALA A 126 -10.52 -3.23 16.75
N CYS A 127 -9.63 -4.18 16.47
CA CYS A 127 -8.21 -4.05 16.77
C CYS A 127 -7.58 -2.82 16.11
N ALA A 128 -7.77 -2.65 14.80
CA ALA A 128 -7.23 -1.53 14.05
C ALA A 128 -7.75 -0.17 14.57
N SER A 129 -9.03 -0.11 14.92
CA SER A 129 -9.65 1.10 15.48
C SER A 129 -9.09 1.46 16.85
N THR A 130 -8.91 0.49 17.76
CA THR A 130 -8.29 0.73 19.07
C THR A 130 -6.86 1.25 18.95
N MET A 131 -6.07 0.66 18.04
CA MET A 131 -4.70 1.11 17.80
C MET A 131 -4.63 2.50 17.15
N ALA A 132 -5.53 2.81 16.21
CA ALA A 132 -5.62 4.14 15.62
C ALA A 132 -6.02 5.20 16.65
N ALA A 133 -6.91 4.87 17.59
CA ALA A 133 -7.36 5.78 18.63
C ALA A 133 -6.26 6.15 19.65
N SER A 134 -5.19 5.35 19.75
CA SER A 134 -4.05 5.69 20.63
C SER A 134 -3.03 6.61 19.97
N LEU A 135 -3.23 7.04 18.71
CA LEU A 135 -2.31 7.91 18.00
C LEU A 135 -2.41 9.37 18.44
N MET A 136 -1.32 9.90 18.98
CA MET A 136 -1.19 11.26 19.48
C MET A 136 -0.38 12.15 18.52
N PRO A 137 -0.65 13.47 18.45
CA PRO A 137 0.03 14.40 17.52
C PRO A 137 1.56 14.44 17.65
N ASP A 138 2.12 14.14 18.82
CA ASP A 138 3.57 14.05 19.05
C ASP A 138 4.25 12.92 18.27
N GLN A 139 3.47 11.95 17.78
CA GLN A 139 3.94 10.89 16.88
C GLN A 139 4.02 11.34 15.42
N TYR A 140 3.64 12.59 15.11
CA TYR A 140 3.64 13.14 13.75
C TYR A 140 4.96 12.93 13.00
N PRO A 141 6.15 13.25 13.55
CA PRO A 141 7.40 13.08 12.80
C PRO A 141 7.67 11.65 12.34
N VAL A 142 7.27 10.67 13.16
CA VAL A 142 7.45 9.25 12.85
C VAL A 142 6.42 8.79 11.83
N LEU A 143 5.15 9.20 12.00
CA LEU A 143 4.07 8.81 11.13
C LEU A 143 4.19 9.46 9.74
N SER A 144 4.47 10.75 9.65
CA SER A 144 4.58 11.49 8.38
C SER A 144 5.72 10.94 7.52
N ALA A 145 6.85 10.56 8.12
CA ALA A 145 7.96 9.90 7.44
C ALA A 145 7.60 8.50 6.91
N ALA A 146 6.67 7.80 7.57
CA ALA A 146 6.20 6.48 7.17
C ALA A 146 5.08 6.53 6.11
N VAL A 147 4.36 7.64 6.00
CA VAL A 147 3.31 7.84 4.99
C VAL A 147 3.94 8.09 3.62
N PHE A 148 4.10 7.01 2.89
CA PHE A 148 4.68 6.97 1.55
C PHE A 148 3.81 6.10 0.63
N VAL A 149 3.77 6.45 -0.65
CA VAL A 149 3.07 5.68 -1.68
C VAL A 149 4.09 5.33 -2.77
N PRO A 150 4.43 4.04 -2.94
CA PRO A 150 5.27 3.58 -4.03
C PRO A 150 4.71 4.01 -5.39
N ASP A 151 5.60 4.31 -6.33
CA ASP A 151 5.20 4.54 -7.70
C ASP A 151 5.18 3.21 -8.45
N ASP A 152 3.99 2.70 -8.79
CA ASP A 152 3.82 1.42 -9.48
C ASP A 152 4.15 1.51 -10.99
N TYR A 153 4.71 2.63 -11.46
CA TYR A 153 5.10 2.78 -12.85
C TYR A 153 6.39 2.02 -13.15
N LEU A 154 6.32 1.15 -14.15
CA LEU A 154 7.49 0.53 -14.75
C LEU A 154 8.09 1.50 -15.79
N ASP A 155 9.08 2.30 -15.39
CA ASP A 155 9.74 3.29 -16.25
C ASP A 155 10.23 2.69 -17.58
N PHE A 156 10.72 1.45 -17.54
CA PHE A 156 11.18 0.77 -18.75
C PHE A 156 10.04 0.53 -19.76
N GLN A 157 8.82 0.24 -19.29
CA GLN A 157 7.66 0.07 -20.18
C GLN A 157 7.21 1.39 -20.82
N ARG A 158 7.42 2.53 -20.13
CA ARG A 158 7.20 3.86 -20.71
C ARG A 158 8.19 4.18 -21.82
N ILE A 159 9.42 3.71 -21.71
CA ILE A 159 10.49 3.99 -22.69
C ILE A 159 10.46 3.00 -23.86
N ALA A 160 10.28 1.70 -23.58
CA ALA A 160 10.33 0.65 -24.59
C ALA A 160 8.98 0.36 -25.27
N GLY A 161 7.89 0.96 -24.77
CA GLY A 161 6.55 0.83 -25.33
C GLY A 161 6.30 1.74 -26.53
N LEU A 162 5.05 1.77 -27.00
CA LEU A 162 4.59 2.72 -28.03
C LEU A 162 4.48 4.17 -27.52
N TYR A 163 4.61 4.38 -26.20
CA TYR A 163 4.45 5.67 -25.56
C TYR A 163 5.29 6.80 -26.20
N PRO A 164 6.61 6.68 -26.44
CA PRO A 164 7.38 7.75 -27.10
C PRO A 164 6.84 8.11 -28.49
N ILE A 165 6.26 7.17 -29.23
CA ILE A 165 5.69 7.41 -30.56
C ILE A 165 4.34 8.12 -30.43
N THR A 166 3.46 7.64 -29.55
CA THR A 166 2.14 8.24 -29.35
C THR A 166 2.21 9.58 -28.62
N ALA A 167 3.20 9.77 -27.74
CA ALA A 167 3.43 11.01 -27.02
C ALA A 167 3.80 12.15 -27.97
N PHE A 168 4.54 11.86 -29.05
CA PHE A 168 4.84 12.84 -30.09
C PHE A 168 3.55 13.36 -30.74
N ALA A 169 2.70 12.46 -31.26
CA ALA A 169 1.44 12.85 -31.89
C ALA A 169 0.51 13.57 -30.90
N ALA A 170 0.43 13.10 -29.65
CA ALA A 170 -0.36 13.72 -28.60
C ALA A 170 0.13 15.13 -28.26
N TYR A 171 1.45 15.35 -28.19
CA TYR A 171 2.05 16.66 -27.93
C TYR A 171 1.67 17.68 -29.00
N PHE A 172 1.87 17.36 -30.29
CA PHE A 172 1.53 18.28 -31.38
C PHE A 172 0.03 18.50 -31.51
N GLY A 173 -0.78 17.45 -31.31
CA GLY A 173 -2.24 17.58 -31.28
C GLY A 173 -2.70 18.51 -30.17
N TYR A 174 -2.14 18.36 -28.96
CA TYR A 174 -2.44 19.21 -27.82
C TYR A 174 -2.00 20.65 -28.06
N GLU A 175 -0.77 20.90 -28.53
CA GLU A 175 -0.30 22.26 -28.78
C GLU A 175 -1.09 22.97 -29.89
N GLY A 176 -1.50 22.26 -30.94
CA GLY A 176 -2.38 22.80 -31.98
C GLY A 176 -3.76 23.15 -31.43
N TRP A 177 -4.42 22.21 -30.75
CA TRP A 177 -5.70 22.46 -30.09
C TRP A 177 -5.60 23.61 -29.07
N LYS A 178 -4.51 23.66 -28.29
CA LYS A 178 -4.25 24.71 -27.31
C LYS A 178 -4.16 26.06 -27.99
N GLN A 179 -3.39 26.23 -29.06
CA GLN A 179 -3.30 27.51 -29.78
C GLN A 179 -4.66 27.99 -30.30
N GLU A 180 -5.48 27.08 -30.82
CA GLU A 180 -6.81 27.38 -31.36
C GLU A 180 -7.82 27.75 -30.27
N ASN A 181 -7.67 27.21 -29.06
CA ASN A 181 -8.69 27.33 -28.01
C ASN A 181 -8.26 28.20 -26.82
N PHE A 182 -6.96 28.39 -26.55
CA PHE A 182 -6.49 29.10 -25.34
C PHE A 182 -6.64 30.62 -25.38
N ALA A 183 -6.62 31.24 -26.57
CA ALA A 183 -6.91 32.67 -26.69
C ALA A 183 -8.32 33.03 -26.17
N SER A 184 -9.24 32.07 -26.10
CA SER A 184 -10.58 32.24 -25.53
C SER A 184 -10.62 32.25 -23.99
N PHE A 185 -9.54 31.82 -23.31
CA PHE A 185 -9.44 31.78 -21.84
C PHE A 185 -8.73 33.00 -21.23
N GLU A 186 -8.03 33.80 -22.04
CA GLU A 186 -7.35 35.04 -21.60
C GLU A 186 -8.26 36.28 -21.57
N GLN A 187 -9.51 36.17 -22.06
CA GLN A 187 -10.48 37.28 -22.05
C GLN A 187 -11.35 37.33 -20.77
N ARG A 188 -10.73 37.24 -19.59
CA ARG A 188 -11.46 37.42 -18.32
C ARG A 188 -10.95 38.61 -17.53
#